data_AF-B5EGA4-F1
#
_entry.id   AF-B5EGA4-F1
#
_cell.length_a   1.000
_cell.length_b   1.000
_cell.length_c   1.000
_cell.angle_alpha   90.00
_cell.angle_beta   90.00
_cell.angle_gamma   90.00
#
_symmetry.space_group_name_H-M   'P 1'
#
loop_
_entity.id
_entity.type
_entity.pdbx_description
1 polymer ?
#
loop_
_entity_poly.entity_id
_entity_poly.type
_entity_poly.pdbx_seq_one_letter_code
_entity_poly.pdbx_strand_id
1 'polypeptide(L)'
;MTTADTHKKASLFLLLLALLALPGCTRAGKVSQCVLCHPKIEKVSKSHADCVSCHGGDPSIKNKHASHLAMYGPRNPAAPEHWEKTCGSCHLYQLDRVRSNLMYTTTGMIKNIQLTWEGPGGLYSSRGGNDYDAAGKARRLKPVAELDHISGELYRKFCSQCHVATESGEVYGASHAAGCAACHFPYNDRATYQGGDASARGKGLYAASHAMEKLPGTEVCARCHNRSGRIALSYQGLYDGNNSMVPTRNGQPGPVMTSGGRNLTHIASDIHFAAGMECIDCHTSRDTMGDGYGYENMYLQTEVSCEDCHGGARPPRYQRIAGESDEAIRESRGYAMQMRQGMKMILTAKGRKYSNVFYRDGAVWVLGKRSGKLFKSRVITGTPEHSVAGHGRMECYSCHSRTVVQCYGCHTTYDRSKPGMDYIAKMATPGRFSEKEDYRMLYPFPLALNQRGKISTVTPGCQTFVTVIEPDLSVSKDEYVARFKGKKQLRFAPFYSHNTGKKAIGCGECHGNPAFLGFGQHVVSGGEIEGTLICEQSADKPLDGFLTLQGGKVRAYSAITRENSRPLNGAEVRRALSVNLCLVCHEKAKDPIYRKELNYRALNDALHRRLLSAP
;
A
#
# COMPACT_ATOMS: atom_id res chain seq x y z
N MET A 1 -25.93 61.14 -71.22
CA MET A 1 -26.01 62.08 -70.08
C MET A 1 -26.57 61.29 -68.91
N THR A 2 -25.68 60.80 -68.03
CA THR A 2 -25.50 61.25 -66.63
C THR A 2 -26.69 60.81 -65.75
N THR A 3 -26.58 60.20 -64.57
CA THR A 3 -25.52 59.91 -63.58
C THR A 3 -26.28 59.12 -62.51
N ALA A 4 -25.85 57.92 -62.11
CA ALA A 4 -25.14 57.73 -60.84
C ALA A 4 -25.79 58.43 -59.63
N ASP A 5 -26.78 57.83 -58.95
CA ASP A 5 -27.02 58.18 -57.52
C ASP A 5 -27.92 57.24 -56.68
N THR A 6 -27.82 55.91 -56.81
CA THR A 6 -28.62 55.01 -55.93
C THR A 6 -27.84 53.91 -55.21
N HIS A 7 -26.54 53.75 -55.46
CA HIS A 7 -25.75 52.69 -54.80
C HIS A 7 -24.90 53.14 -53.60
N LYS A 8 -24.89 54.42 -53.22
CA LYS A 8 -24.06 54.90 -52.08
C LYS A 8 -24.76 55.00 -50.72
N LYS A 9 -26.10 54.90 -50.64
CA LYS A 9 -26.83 55.00 -49.36
C LYS A 9 -27.16 53.64 -48.71
N ALA A 10 -27.17 52.55 -49.46
CA ALA A 10 -27.41 51.21 -48.90
C ALA A 10 -26.15 50.59 -48.26
N SER A 11 -24.95 50.88 -48.77
CA SER A 11 -23.71 50.29 -48.24
C SER A 11 -23.17 50.97 -46.98
N LEU A 12 -23.55 52.23 -46.70
CA LEU A 12 -23.10 52.93 -45.49
C LEU A 12 -23.97 52.60 -44.26
N PHE A 13 -25.24 52.24 -44.45
CA PHE A 13 -26.14 51.84 -43.37
C PHE A 13 -25.90 50.39 -42.91
N LEU A 14 -25.49 49.51 -43.84
CA LEU A 14 -25.10 48.13 -43.55
C LEU A 14 -23.70 48.01 -42.93
N LEU A 15 -22.78 48.95 -43.20
CA LEU A 15 -21.48 48.99 -42.50
C LEU A 15 -21.58 49.59 -41.09
N LEU A 16 -22.52 50.51 -40.82
CA LEU A 16 -22.70 51.06 -39.46
C LEU A 16 -23.42 50.10 -38.50
N LEU A 17 -24.31 49.22 -39.00
CA LEU A 17 -24.94 48.18 -38.18
C LEU A 17 -24.03 46.95 -37.94
N ALA A 18 -23.03 46.70 -38.79
CA ALA A 18 -22.06 45.62 -38.60
C ALA A 18 -20.98 45.94 -37.54
N LEU A 19 -20.87 47.19 -37.10
CA LEU A 19 -19.91 47.66 -36.08
C LEU A 19 -20.48 47.70 -34.65
N LEU A 20 -21.75 47.36 -34.44
CA LEU A 20 -22.43 47.47 -33.13
C LEU A 20 -22.97 46.14 -32.56
N ALA A 21 -22.62 44.99 -33.16
CA ALA A 21 -23.09 43.68 -32.68
C ALA A 21 -21.96 42.64 -32.51
N LEU A 22 -20.75 43.09 -32.16
CA LEU A 22 -19.82 42.25 -31.42
C LEU A 22 -20.03 42.55 -29.93
N PRO A 23 -20.83 41.77 -29.17
CA PRO A 23 -20.50 41.62 -27.77
C PRO A 23 -19.19 40.85 -27.77
N GLY A 24 -18.09 41.58 -27.89
CA GLY A 24 -16.82 41.14 -27.38
C GLY A 24 -17.08 40.83 -25.92
N CYS A 25 -17.32 39.57 -25.60
CA CYS A 25 -17.15 39.03 -24.27
C CYS A 25 -15.64 39.06 -23.96
N THR A 26 -15.07 40.26 -23.89
CA THR A 26 -13.99 40.54 -22.97
C THR A 26 -14.61 40.44 -21.59
N ARG A 27 -14.80 39.20 -21.13
CA ARG A 27 -14.91 38.92 -19.70
C ARG A 27 -13.52 39.23 -19.17
N ALA A 28 -13.24 40.52 -18.95
CA ALA A 28 -12.20 40.95 -18.05
C ALA A 28 -12.50 40.20 -16.76
N GLY A 29 -11.75 39.12 -16.51
CA GLY A 29 -11.99 38.26 -15.36
C GLY A 29 -11.93 39.15 -14.14
N LYS A 30 -13.07 39.38 -13.48
CA LYS A 30 -13.10 40.12 -12.22
C LYS A 30 -12.08 39.43 -11.32
N VAL A 31 -11.01 40.14 -10.97
CA VAL A 31 -10.00 39.63 -10.03
C VAL A 31 -10.75 39.25 -8.76
N SER A 32 -10.72 37.96 -8.43
CA SER A 32 -11.40 37.43 -7.26
C SER A 32 -10.99 38.24 -6.03
N GLN A 33 -11.95 38.75 -5.26
CA GLN A 33 -11.63 39.49 -4.04
C GLN A 33 -11.08 38.57 -2.95
N CYS A 34 -11.12 37.24 -3.12
CA CYS A 34 -10.54 36.27 -2.18
C CYS A 34 -9.07 36.57 -1.88
N VAL A 35 -8.28 36.97 -2.89
CA VAL A 35 -6.83 37.26 -2.71
C VAL A 35 -6.56 38.53 -1.92
N LEU A 36 -7.56 39.39 -1.69
CA LEU A 36 -7.41 40.54 -0.79
C LEU A 36 -7.42 40.10 0.68
N CYS A 37 -8.21 39.07 1.01
CA CYS A 37 -8.27 38.50 2.36
C CYS A 37 -7.24 37.37 2.57
N HIS A 38 -6.85 36.69 1.48
CA HIS A 38 -5.86 35.63 1.43
C HIS A 38 -4.62 36.07 0.62
N PRO A 39 -3.94 37.16 1.01
CA PRO A 39 -2.82 37.68 0.25
C PRO A 39 -1.68 36.66 0.26
N LYS A 40 -1.03 36.44 -0.89
CA LYS A 40 0.11 35.53 -1.06
C LYS A 40 -0.18 34.05 -0.79
N ILE A 41 -1.46 33.63 -0.77
CA ILE A 41 -1.79 32.20 -0.85
C ILE A 41 -1.16 31.60 -2.11
N GLU A 42 -0.57 30.40 -1.99
CA GLU A 42 0.06 29.77 -3.15
C GLU A 42 -0.99 29.45 -4.21
N LYS A 43 -0.60 29.61 -5.49
CA LYS A 43 -1.40 29.07 -6.58
C LYS A 43 -1.33 27.55 -6.54
N VAL A 44 -2.47 26.89 -6.66
CA VAL A 44 -2.58 25.42 -6.64
C VAL A 44 -1.73 24.82 -7.78
N SER A 45 -1.94 25.29 -9.00
CA SER A 45 -1.08 25.01 -10.16
C SER A 45 -1.34 26.00 -11.29
N LYS A 46 -0.60 25.91 -12.41
CA LYS A 46 -0.85 26.74 -13.60
C LYS A 46 -2.28 26.55 -14.16
N SER A 47 -2.84 25.36 -14.04
CA SER A 47 -4.18 25.01 -14.53
C SER A 47 -5.30 25.20 -13.50
N HIS A 48 -4.94 25.47 -12.24
CA HIS A 48 -5.88 25.69 -11.14
C HIS A 48 -5.60 27.06 -10.52
N ALA A 49 -5.95 28.11 -11.26
CA ALA A 49 -5.67 29.50 -10.88
C ALA A 49 -6.85 30.20 -10.19
N ASP A 50 -8.07 29.65 -10.31
CA ASP A 50 -9.28 30.21 -9.73
C ASP A 50 -9.63 29.56 -8.38
N CYS A 51 -10.10 30.37 -7.43
CA CYS A 51 -10.47 29.90 -6.10
C CYS A 51 -11.85 29.23 -6.12
N VAL A 52 -12.81 29.83 -6.83
CA VAL A 52 -14.23 29.51 -6.76
C VAL A 52 -14.56 28.21 -7.48
N SER A 53 -13.83 27.88 -8.55
CA SER A 53 -13.97 26.60 -9.25
C SER A 53 -13.75 25.39 -8.35
N CYS A 54 -12.94 25.53 -7.31
CA CYS A 54 -12.64 24.47 -6.35
C CYS A 54 -13.43 24.66 -5.05
N HIS A 55 -13.41 25.88 -4.50
CA HIS A 55 -13.95 26.13 -3.17
C HIS A 55 -15.40 26.61 -3.18
N GLY A 56 -15.97 27.05 -4.31
CA GLY A 56 -17.26 27.75 -4.31
C GLY A 56 -17.17 29.12 -3.64
N GLY A 57 -18.24 29.54 -2.97
CA GLY A 57 -18.35 30.85 -2.34
C GLY A 57 -18.59 32.00 -3.33
N ASP A 58 -18.64 33.23 -2.80
CA ASP A 58 -18.85 34.44 -3.60
C ASP A 58 -17.58 35.31 -3.61
N PRO A 59 -16.86 35.41 -4.74
CA PRO A 59 -15.62 36.17 -4.85
C PRO A 59 -15.84 37.69 -4.90
N SER A 60 -17.08 38.17 -4.89
CA SER A 60 -17.41 39.61 -4.95
C SER A 60 -17.71 40.22 -3.57
N ILE A 61 -17.99 39.38 -2.57
CA ILE A 61 -18.36 39.82 -1.22
C ILE A 61 -17.11 39.97 -0.34
N LYS A 62 -16.96 41.12 0.32
CA LYS A 62 -15.83 41.39 1.24
C LYS A 62 -16.03 40.86 2.65
N ASN A 63 -17.27 40.60 3.06
CA ASN A 63 -17.57 40.04 4.37
C ASN A 63 -17.21 38.54 4.40
N LYS A 64 -16.31 38.15 5.31
CA LYS A 64 -15.81 36.78 5.46
C LYS A 64 -16.90 35.72 5.56
N HIS A 65 -17.95 35.95 6.35
CA HIS A 65 -18.98 34.92 6.55
C HIS A 65 -19.86 34.79 5.31
N ALA A 66 -20.26 35.91 4.71
CA ALA A 66 -21.09 35.91 3.52
C ALA A 66 -20.34 35.37 2.28
N SER A 67 -19.04 35.69 2.12
CA SER A 67 -18.23 35.17 1.01
C SER A 67 -18.00 33.66 1.09
N HIS A 68 -17.89 33.11 2.31
CA HIS A 68 -17.65 31.69 2.53
C HIS A 68 -18.91 30.82 2.66
N LEU A 69 -20.11 31.43 2.74
CA LEU A 69 -21.36 30.72 3.04
C LEU A 69 -21.66 29.57 2.07
N ALA A 70 -21.35 29.77 0.79
CA ALA A 70 -21.58 28.79 -0.27
C ALA A 70 -20.32 27.96 -0.64
N MET A 71 -19.33 27.87 0.26
CA MET A 71 -18.12 27.10 -0.02
C MET A 71 -18.34 25.59 0.07
N TYR A 72 -17.73 24.84 -0.84
CA TYR A 72 -17.59 23.40 -0.77
C TYR A 72 -16.38 23.05 0.09
N GLY A 73 -16.62 22.37 1.22
CA GLY A 73 -15.56 21.94 2.13
C GLY A 73 -14.60 23.08 2.47
N PRO A 74 -14.96 24.03 3.35
CA PRO A 74 -14.20 25.26 3.59
C PRO A 74 -12.68 25.07 3.75
N ARG A 75 -12.24 23.93 4.31
CA ARG A 75 -10.84 23.51 4.39
C ARG A 75 -10.39 22.49 3.34
N ASN A 76 -11.28 21.60 2.91
CA ASN A 76 -10.97 20.51 1.99
C ASN A 76 -12.09 20.33 0.93
N PRO A 77 -12.03 21.07 -0.19
CA PRO A 77 -12.97 20.90 -1.30
C PRO A 77 -12.79 19.57 -2.05
N ALA A 78 -11.68 18.86 -1.82
CA ALA A 78 -11.38 17.57 -2.46
C ALA A 78 -11.91 16.36 -1.66
N ALA A 79 -12.58 16.61 -0.54
CA ALA A 79 -13.19 15.56 0.27
C ALA A 79 -14.30 14.83 -0.50
N PRO A 80 -14.60 13.56 -0.18
CA PRO A 80 -15.58 12.78 -0.95
C PRO A 80 -17.02 13.33 -0.92
N GLU A 81 -17.35 14.19 0.05
CA GLU A 81 -18.62 14.93 0.13
C GLU A 81 -18.77 15.98 -1.00
N HIS A 82 -17.66 16.41 -1.60
CA HIS A 82 -17.60 17.58 -2.48
C HIS A 82 -16.91 17.31 -3.82
N TRP A 83 -16.06 16.28 -3.89
CA TRP A 83 -15.20 15.99 -5.04
C TRP A 83 -15.91 15.85 -6.39
N GLU A 84 -17.22 15.57 -6.45
CA GLU A 84 -17.98 15.56 -7.71
C GLU A 84 -18.10 16.97 -8.29
N LYS A 85 -18.40 17.94 -7.42
CA LYS A 85 -18.62 19.35 -7.77
C LYS A 85 -17.30 20.09 -7.97
N THR A 86 -16.19 19.54 -7.46
CA THR A 86 -14.88 20.19 -7.47
C THR A 86 -13.95 19.46 -8.43
N CYS A 87 -13.09 18.54 -7.96
CA CYS A 87 -12.11 17.84 -8.78
C CYS A 87 -12.74 17.06 -9.95
N GLY A 88 -13.86 16.38 -9.69
CA GLY A 88 -14.59 15.51 -10.62
C GLY A 88 -15.22 16.24 -11.80
N SER A 89 -15.51 17.54 -11.66
CA SER A 89 -16.03 18.37 -12.75
C SER A 89 -15.07 18.42 -13.95
N CYS A 90 -13.76 18.31 -13.70
CA CYS A 90 -12.71 18.31 -14.72
C CYS A 90 -11.99 16.95 -14.84
N HIS A 91 -11.94 16.17 -13.76
CA HIS A 91 -11.19 14.91 -13.66
C HIS A 91 -12.09 13.68 -13.46
N LEU A 92 -13.19 13.61 -14.22
CA LEU A 92 -14.19 12.55 -14.10
C LEU A 92 -13.58 11.14 -14.17
N TYR A 93 -12.67 10.92 -15.14
CA TYR A 93 -11.99 9.64 -15.30
C TYR A 93 -11.17 9.22 -14.08
N GLN A 94 -10.48 10.15 -13.42
CA GLN A 94 -9.74 9.86 -12.18
C GLN A 94 -10.70 9.61 -11.03
N LEU A 95 -11.78 10.41 -10.93
CA LEU A 95 -12.78 10.26 -9.88
C LEU A 95 -13.45 8.87 -9.93
N ASP A 96 -13.85 8.41 -11.11
CA ASP A 96 -14.47 7.09 -11.30
C ASP A 96 -13.54 5.95 -10.84
N ARG A 97 -12.24 6.10 -11.09
CA ARG A 97 -11.22 5.13 -10.64
C ARG A 97 -11.01 5.16 -9.12
N VAL A 98 -10.93 6.34 -8.53
CA VAL A 98 -10.70 6.48 -7.07
C VAL A 98 -11.89 5.92 -6.29
N ARG A 99 -13.12 6.05 -6.81
CA ARG A 99 -14.34 5.53 -6.17
C ARG A 99 -14.34 4.02 -5.96
N SER A 100 -13.71 3.26 -6.86
CA SER A 100 -13.65 1.81 -6.78
C SER A 100 -12.41 1.29 -6.04
N ASN A 101 -11.42 2.17 -5.78
CA ASN A 101 -10.13 1.81 -5.22
C ASN A 101 -10.22 1.39 -3.74
N LEU A 102 -9.51 0.32 -3.37
CA LEU A 102 -9.34 -0.17 -2.00
C LEU A 102 -8.85 0.86 -0.97
N MET A 103 -8.05 1.86 -1.34
CA MET A 103 -7.64 2.93 -0.40
C MET A 103 -8.84 3.75 0.07
N TYR A 104 -9.80 4.01 -0.82
CA TYR A 104 -11.02 4.75 -0.54
C TYR A 104 -12.12 3.83 0.02
N THR A 105 -12.43 2.75 -0.69
CA THR A 105 -13.54 1.85 -0.34
C THR A 105 -13.24 1.04 0.91
N THR A 106 -11.98 0.66 1.14
CA THR A 106 -11.53 -0.25 2.20
C THR A 106 -12.30 -1.56 2.30
N THR A 107 -13.01 -1.94 1.23
CA THR A 107 -13.91 -3.11 1.21
C THR A 107 -13.20 -4.40 1.57
N GLY A 108 -11.99 -4.61 1.02
CA GLY A 108 -11.18 -5.75 1.37
C GLY A 108 -10.78 -5.79 2.84
N MET A 109 -10.46 -4.64 3.44
CA MET A 109 -10.12 -4.56 4.86
C MET A 109 -11.33 -4.92 5.73
N ILE A 110 -12.47 -4.26 5.52
CA ILE A 110 -13.69 -4.50 6.29
C ILE A 110 -14.16 -5.95 6.16
N LYS A 111 -14.09 -6.53 4.95
CA LYS A 111 -14.38 -7.95 4.72
C LYS A 111 -13.44 -8.86 5.51
N ASN A 112 -12.15 -8.55 5.55
CA ASN A 112 -11.19 -9.35 6.30
C ASN A 112 -11.40 -9.25 7.81
N ILE A 113 -11.77 -8.08 8.36
CA ILE A 113 -12.09 -7.94 9.78
C ILE A 113 -13.31 -8.80 10.13
N GLN A 114 -14.40 -8.71 9.36
CA GLN A 114 -15.58 -9.58 9.52
C GLN A 114 -15.17 -11.06 9.50
N LEU A 115 -14.47 -11.50 8.44
CA LEU A 115 -14.00 -12.87 8.31
C LEU A 115 -13.12 -13.32 9.49
N THR A 116 -12.42 -12.36 10.10
CA THR A 116 -11.47 -12.62 11.18
C THR A 116 -12.19 -12.76 12.52
N TRP A 117 -13.18 -11.91 12.83
CA TRP A 117 -13.76 -11.85 14.18
C TRP A 117 -15.18 -12.45 14.28
N GLU A 118 -15.90 -12.51 13.16
CA GLU A 118 -17.33 -12.87 13.11
C GLU A 118 -17.60 -14.00 12.10
N GLY A 119 -16.72 -14.18 11.12
CA GLY A 119 -16.89 -15.12 10.01
C GLY A 119 -17.33 -14.43 8.71
N PRO A 120 -17.72 -15.20 7.69
CA PRO A 120 -18.16 -14.64 6.41
C PRO A 120 -19.32 -13.64 6.60
N GLY A 121 -19.21 -12.48 5.96
CA GLY A 121 -20.18 -11.39 6.08
C GLY A 121 -20.45 -10.69 4.75
N GLY A 122 -21.21 -9.60 4.82
CA GLY A 122 -21.59 -8.79 3.66
C GLY A 122 -20.42 -7.93 3.12
N LEU A 123 -20.63 -7.34 1.94
CA LEU A 123 -19.70 -6.37 1.37
C LEU A 123 -20.05 -4.95 1.80
N TYR A 124 -19.09 -4.34 2.49
CA TYR A 124 -19.17 -2.98 2.99
C TYR A 124 -18.02 -2.14 2.44
N SER A 125 -18.13 -0.82 2.57
CA SER A 125 -17.09 0.14 2.25
C SER A 125 -17.14 1.32 3.20
N SER A 126 -16.10 2.16 3.22
CA SER A 126 -16.05 3.37 4.06
C SER A 126 -17.31 4.22 3.99
N ARG A 127 -17.89 4.41 2.81
CA ARG A 127 -19.00 5.35 2.56
C ARG A 127 -20.16 4.78 1.74
N GLY A 128 -20.12 3.50 1.38
CA GLY A 128 -21.07 2.90 0.44
C GLY A 128 -20.80 3.34 -1.00
N GLY A 129 -21.61 2.83 -1.92
CA GLY A 129 -21.59 3.25 -3.33
C GLY A 129 -21.87 2.11 -4.30
N ASN A 130 -21.88 2.47 -5.58
CA ASN A 130 -21.96 1.51 -6.68
C ASN A 130 -20.63 1.49 -7.43
N ASP A 131 -20.16 0.31 -7.80
CA ASP A 131 -18.97 0.10 -8.61
C ASP A 131 -19.10 -1.18 -9.45
N TYR A 132 -18.03 -1.56 -10.13
CA TYR A 132 -17.94 -2.79 -10.90
C TYR A 132 -16.90 -3.71 -10.29
N ASP A 133 -17.19 -5.00 -10.14
CA ASP A 133 -16.20 -5.98 -9.67
C ASP A 133 -15.10 -6.24 -10.71
N ALA A 134 -14.14 -7.11 -10.37
CA ALA A 134 -13.04 -7.47 -11.26
C ALA A 134 -13.49 -8.14 -12.58
N ALA A 135 -14.72 -8.67 -12.66
CA ALA A 135 -15.31 -9.22 -13.87
C ALA A 135 -16.13 -8.18 -14.66
N GLY A 136 -16.19 -6.93 -14.18
CA GLY A 136 -16.98 -5.86 -14.77
C GLY A 136 -18.47 -5.95 -14.45
N LYS A 137 -18.89 -6.75 -13.47
CA LYS A 137 -20.28 -6.84 -13.04
C LYS A 137 -20.58 -5.72 -12.05
N ALA A 138 -21.68 -5.00 -12.29
CA ALA A 138 -22.17 -3.98 -11.38
C ALA A 138 -22.46 -4.57 -9.99
N ARG A 139 -22.05 -3.87 -8.94
CA ARG A 139 -22.30 -4.24 -7.55
C ARG A 139 -22.57 -3.00 -6.71
N ARG A 140 -23.26 -3.22 -5.58
CA ARG A 140 -23.53 -2.19 -4.58
C ARG A 140 -22.82 -2.55 -3.27
N LEU A 141 -22.09 -1.59 -2.73
CA LEU A 141 -21.41 -1.68 -1.44
C LEU A 141 -22.21 -0.93 -0.39
N LYS A 142 -22.48 -1.57 0.75
CA LYS A 142 -23.10 -0.90 1.90
C LYS A 142 -22.08 0.00 2.60
N PRO A 143 -22.48 1.15 3.17
CA PRO A 143 -21.59 1.92 4.03
C PRO A 143 -21.31 1.16 5.33
N VAL A 144 -20.09 1.27 5.86
CA VAL A 144 -19.68 0.63 7.13
C VAL A 144 -20.45 1.17 8.33
N ALA A 145 -21.11 2.32 8.20
CA ALA A 145 -22.06 2.83 9.19
C ALA A 145 -23.25 1.87 9.40
N GLU A 146 -23.62 1.06 8.41
CA GLU A 146 -24.68 0.04 8.52
C GLU A 146 -24.17 -1.30 9.08
N LEU A 147 -22.85 -1.46 9.32
CA LEU A 147 -22.28 -2.66 9.90
C LEU A 147 -22.27 -2.54 11.43
N ASP A 148 -23.37 -2.95 12.07
CA ASP A 148 -23.55 -2.89 13.52
C ASP A 148 -22.98 -4.13 14.25
N HIS A 149 -21.71 -4.45 13.97
CA HIS A 149 -20.98 -5.52 14.64
C HIS A 149 -19.61 -5.00 15.12
N ILE A 150 -18.90 -5.81 15.92
CA ILE A 150 -17.56 -5.45 16.45
C ILE A 150 -16.56 -5.14 15.33
N SER A 151 -16.68 -5.77 14.16
CA SER A 151 -15.85 -5.52 12.98
C SER A 151 -16.08 -4.12 12.37
N GLY A 152 -17.35 -3.68 12.34
CA GLY A 152 -17.72 -2.33 11.91
C GLY A 152 -17.22 -1.29 12.90
N GLU A 153 -17.45 -1.54 14.20
CA GLU A 153 -16.96 -0.72 15.32
C GLU A 153 -15.43 -0.53 15.26
N LEU A 154 -14.66 -1.62 15.07
CA LEU A 154 -13.21 -1.56 14.95
C LEU A 154 -12.79 -0.65 13.79
N TYR A 155 -13.39 -0.83 12.61
CA TYR A 155 -13.07 0.01 11.47
C TYR A 155 -13.40 1.49 11.74
N ARG A 156 -14.61 1.77 12.22
CA ARG A 156 -15.09 3.15 12.45
C ARG A 156 -14.28 3.91 13.48
N LYS A 157 -13.87 3.25 14.57
CA LYS A 157 -13.21 3.88 15.72
C LYS A 157 -11.69 3.76 15.74
N PHE A 158 -11.11 2.79 15.03
CA PHE A 158 -9.69 2.50 15.13
C PHE A 158 -8.94 2.61 13.80
N CYS A 159 -9.56 2.17 12.68
CA CYS A 159 -8.85 2.10 11.39
C CYS A 159 -9.09 3.31 10.48
N SER A 160 -10.33 3.81 10.43
CA SER A 160 -10.81 4.79 9.43
C SER A 160 -10.02 6.10 9.40
N GLN A 161 -9.41 6.52 10.52
CA GLN A 161 -8.62 7.75 10.60
C GLN A 161 -7.39 7.77 9.68
N CYS A 162 -6.85 6.59 9.32
CA CYS A 162 -5.71 6.47 8.40
C CYS A 162 -6.13 6.30 6.93
N HIS A 163 -7.42 6.16 6.64
CA HIS A 163 -7.94 5.85 5.31
C HIS A 163 -8.52 7.07 4.63
N VAL A 164 -8.27 7.21 3.31
CA VAL A 164 -8.49 8.46 2.56
C VAL A 164 -9.96 8.87 2.40
N ALA A 165 -10.91 8.03 2.82
CA ALA A 165 -12.31 8.42 2.89
C ALA A 165 -12.61 9.40 4.04
N THR A 166 -11.72 9.50 5.03
CA THR A 166 -11.89 10.37 6.20
C THR A 166 -10.63 11.20 6.38
N GLU A 167 -10.83 12.42 6.86
CA GLU A 167 -9.74 13.32 7.21
C GLU A 167 -9.25 13.03 8.63
N SER A 168 -7.94 12.96 8.81
CA SER A 168 -7.36 12.72 10.13
C SER A 168 -7.44 13.98 11.02
N GLY A 169 -7.30 13.77 12.33
CA GLY A 169 -7.05 14.86 13.28
C GLY A 169 -5.59 15.34 13.24
N GLU A 170 -5.19 16.11 14.27
CA GLU A 170 -3.79 16.52 14.45
C GLU A 170 -2.99 15.34 14.98
N VAL A 171 -2.19 14.73 14.11
CA VAL A 171 -1.36 13.59 14.41
C VAL A 171 0.03 13.86 13.87
N TYR A 172 1.00 13.96 14.77
CA TYR A 172 2.38 14.25 14.41
C TYR A 172 2.89 13.26 13.36
N GLY A 173 3.34 13.75 12.20
CA GLY A 173 3.89 12.95 11.10
C GLY A 173 2.88 12.08 10.35
N ALA A 174 1.59 12.11 10.68
CA ALA A 174 0.57 11.24 10.06
C ALA A 174 -0.73 11.95 9.66
N SER A 175 -0.88 13.24 9.95
CA SER A 175 -2.04 13.99 9.46
C SER A 175 -2.10 14.04 7.94
N HIS A 176 -3.32 13.90 7.41
CA HIS A 176 -3.68 14.00 6.00
C HIS A 176 -5.13 14.49 5.82
N ALA A 177 -5.42 15.05 4.66
CA ALA A 177 -6.77 15.37 4.20
C ALA A 177 -7.53 14.11 3.76
N ALA A 178 -8.83 14.24 3.46
CA ALA A 178 -9.62 13.21 2.77
C ALA A 178 -9.59 13.42 1.24
N GLY A 179 -9.90 12.36 0.49
CA GLY A 179 -10.08 12.39 -0.96
C GLY A 179 -8.80 12.72 -1.73
N CYS A 180 -8.92 13.49 -2.82
CA CYS A 180 -7.78 13.79 -3.70
C CYS A 180 -6.66 14.55 -2.98
N ALA A 181 -7.03 15.39 -1.99
CA ALA A 181 -6.07 16.18 -1.24
C ALA A 181 -5.19 15.34 -0.30
N ALA A 182 -5.60 14.12 0.05
CA ALA A 182 -4.80 13.21 0.87
C ALA A 182 -3.40 12.97 0.29
N CYS A 183 -3.31 12.93 -1.04
CA CYS A 183 -2.04 12.72 -1.75
C CYS A 183 -1.47 13.99 -2.39
N HIS A 184 -2.35 14.85 -2.93
CA HIS A 184 -1.92 15.96 -3.78
C HIS A 184 -1.64 17.27 -3.04
N PHE A 185 -1.94 17.35 -1.74
CA PHE A 185 -1.60 18.50 -0.89
C PHE A 185 -0.82 18.03 0.34
N PRO A 186 0.52 17.89 0.23
CA PRO A 186 1.32 17.30 1.29
C PRO A 186 1.27 18.09 2.60
N TYR A 187 1.14 17.36 3.70
CA TYR A 187 1.19 17.89 5.05
C TYR A 187 2.66 17.92 5.51
N ASN A 188 2.97 18.82 6.45
CA ASN A 188 4.17 18.69 7.29
C ASN A 188 3.83 17.90 8.56
N ASP A 189 4.83 17.65 9.41
CA ASP A 189 4.64 16.80 10.59
C ASP A 189 3.64 17.36 11.59
N ARG A 190 3.44 18.68 11.66
CA ARG A 190 2.51 19.31 12.60
C ARG A 190 1.15 19.63 11.99
N ALA A 191 0.92 19.29 10.71
CA ALA A 191 -0.29 19.66 9.99
C ALA A 191 -0.58 21.17 10.02
N THR A 192 0.46 22.01 9.95
CA THR A 192 0.29 23.47 10.01
C THR A 192 0.55 24.11 8.65
N TYR A 193 -0.24 25.11 8.27
CA TYR A 193 0.04 25.87 7.06
C TYR A 193 1.28 26.76 7.26
N GLN A 194 2.29 26.58 6.40
CA GLN A 194 3.58 27.28 6.43
C GLN A 194 3.77 28.22 5.24
N GLY A 195 2.75 28.36 4.39
CA GLY A 195 2.78 29.20 3.20
C GLY A 195 2.66 30.70 3.46
N GLY A 196 2.49 31.45 2.38
CA GLY A 196 2.52 32.91 2.34
C GLY A 196 1.27 33.61 2.86
N ASP A 197 0.13 32.92 2.93
CA ASP A 197 -1.14 33.50 3.40
C ASP A 197 -1.13 33.76 4.91
N ALA A 198 -1.01 35.03 5.29
CA ALA A 198 -1.00 35.47 6.68
C ALA A 198 -2.30 35.10 7.44
N SER A 199 -3.42 34.96 6.74
CA SER A 199 -4.69 34.57 7.37
C SER A 199 -4.74 33.09 7.74
N ALA A 200 -3.90 32.25 7.12
CA ALA A 200 -3.82 30.81 7.36
C ALA A 200 -2.53 30.38 8.10
N ARG A 201 -1.47 31.19 8.04
CA ARG A 201 -0.15 30.85 8.58
C ARG A 201 -0.20 30.43 10.05
N GLY A 202 0.39 29.27 10.34
CA GLY A 202 0.44 28.69 11.67
C GLY A 202 -0.84 27.97 12.11
N LYS A 203 -1.95 28.05 11.35
CA LYS A 203 -3.17 27.32 11.68
C LYS A 203 -3.00 25.83 11.41
N GLY A 204 -3.58 25.02 12.29
CA GLY A 204 -3.54 23.56 12.26
C GLY A 204 -4.56 22.93 11.32
N LEU A 205 -4.38 21.63 11.17
CA LEU A 205 -5.07 20.74 10.23
C LEU A 205 -4.96 21.13 8.73
N TYR A 206 -3.95 21.88 8.33
CA TYR A 206 -3.73 22.23 6.93
C TYR A 206 -2.55 21.47 6.31
N ALA A 207 -2.58 21.33 4.98
CA ALA A 207 -1.38 21.03 4.22
C ALA A 207 -0.30 22.09 4.45
N ALA A 208 0.96 21.74 4.21
CA ALA A 208 2.09 22.63 4.46
C ALA A 208 2.03 23.91 3.61
N SER A 209 1.41 23.84 2.44
CA SER A 209 1.14 24.98 1.55
C SER A 209 -0.17 24.74 0.76
N HIS A 210 -0.61 25.76 0.02
CA HIS A 210 -1.75 25.64 -0.89
C HIS A 210 -1.33 25.17 -2.30
N ALA A 211 -0.04 24.87 -2.51
CA ALA A 211 0.44 24.33 -3.78
C ALA A 211 0.16 22.83 -3.87
N MET A 212 -0.32 22.39 -5.04
CA MET A 212 -0.61 20.98 -5.31
C MET A 212 0.62 20.27 -5.88
N GLU A 213 0.90 19.07 -5.38
CA GLU A 213 1.88 18.16 -5.96
C GLU A 213 1.23 17.19 -6.96
N LYS A 214 1.59 17.32 -8.24
CA LYS A 214 1.15 16.39 -9.29
C LYS A 214 1.65 14.95 -9.08
N LEU A 215 2.83 14.80 -8.46
CA LEU A 215 3.49 13.54 -8.17
C LEU A 215 3.90 13.58 -6.70
N PRO A 216 3.22 12.86 -5.81
CA PRO A 216 3.54 12.88 -4.39
C PRO A 216 4.88 12.19 -4.13
N GLY A 217 5.64 12.71 -3.16
CA GLY A 217 6.84 12.06 -2.65
C GLY A 217 6.54 10.91 -1.69
N THR A 218 7.59 10.20 -1.30
CA THR A 218 7.52 9.04 -0.38
C THR A 218 6.90 9.40 0.97
N GLU A 219 7.09 10.63 1.45
CA GLU A 219 6.56 11.16 2.71
C GLU A 219 5.02 11.14 2.76
N VAL A 220 4.35 11.37 1.63
CA VAL A 220 2.89 11.31 1.53
C VAL A 220 2.40 9.89 1.80
N CYS A 221 3.04 8.90 1.20
CA CYS A 221 2.69 7.49 1.41
C CYS A 221 3.00 7.06 2.85
N ALA A 222 4.13 7.55 3.40
CA ALA A 222 4.57 7.21 4.74
C ALA A 222 3.60 7.66 5.83
N ARG A 223 2.80 8.72 5.63
CA ARG A 223 1.79 9.19 6.61
C ARG A 223 0.76 8.14 7.00
N CYS A 224 0.39 7.24 6.08
CA CYS A 224 -0.54 6.15 6.35
C CYS A 224 0.19 4.80 6.46
N HIS A 225 1.17 4.54 5.57
CA HIS A 225 1.86 3.27 5.49
C HIS A 225 3.00 3.09 6.51
N ASN A 226 3.11 3.97 7.52
CA ASN A 226 4.01 3.82 8.67
C ASN A 226 3.46 2.90 9.78
N ARG A 227 2.18 2.50 9.71
CA ARG A 227 1.53 1.63 10.71
C ARG A 227 1.01 0.34 10.05
N SER A 228 0.52 -0.58 10.87
CA SER A 228 0.06 -1.92 10.47
C SER A 228 1.16 -2.72 9.77
N GLY A 229 1.19 -2.78 8.43
CA GLY A 229 2.25 -3.44 7.69
C GLY A 229 3.60 -2.70 7.71
N ARG A 230 3.62 -1.41 8.10
CA ARG A 230 4.85 -0.59 8.22
C ARG A 230 5.72 -0.58 6.95
N ILE A 231 5.12 -0.82 5.79
CA ILE A 231 5.84 -0.96 4.52
C ILE A 231 6.66 0.28 4.15
N ALA A 232 6.18 1.48 4.52
CA ALA A 232 6.93 2.69 4.27
C ALA A 232 8.18 2.78 5.15
N LEU A 233 8.13 2.25 6.38
CA LEU A 233 9.28 2.27 7.28
C LEU A 233 10.34 1.29 6.78
N SER A 234 9.97 0.03 6.54
CA SER A 234 10.89 -1.00 6.07
C SER A 234 11.50 -0.68 4.70
N TYR A 235 10.74 -0.04 3.80
CA TYR A 235 11.27 0.48 2.52
C TYR A 235 12.39 1.50 2.74
N GLN A 236 12.17 2.44 3.65
CA GLN A 236 13.12 3.50 4.00
C GLN A 236 14.28 3.03 4.91
N GLY A 237 14.25 1.79 5.40
CA GLY A 237 15.23 1.28 6.36
C GLY A 237 14.97 1.74 7.79
N LEU A 238 13.71 1.83 8.18
CA LEU A 238 13.25 2.21 9.51
C LEU A 238 12.39 1.12 10.14
N TYR A 239 12.37 1.07 11.47
CA TYR A 239 11.61 0.10 12.26
C TYR A 239 11.14 0.68 13.60
N ASP A 240 9.87 0.46 13.93
CA ASP A 240 9.18 0.97 15.12
C ASP A 240 9.06 -0.06 16.27
N GLY A 241 9.97 -1.02 16.38
CA GLY A 241 9.92 -2.07 17.43
C GLY A 241 10.28 -1.59 18.83
N ASN A 242 10.29 -2.53 19.79
CA ASN A 242 10.74 -2.30 21.18
C ASN A 242 12.22 -1.93 21.21
N ASN A 243 12.49 -0.66 20.97
CA ASN A 243 13.79 -0.04 21.05
C ASN A 243 13.91 0.52 22.47
N SER A 244 14.40 -0.31 23.39
CA SER A 244 14.94 0.12 24.69
C SER A 244 16.19 1.01 24.53
N MET A 245 16.27 1.80 23.43
CA MET A 245 17.41 2.57 22.94
C MET A 245 18.67 1.74 22.69
N VAL A 246 18.53 0.42 22.47
CA VAL A 246 19.66 -0.48 22.22
C VAL A 246 20.16 -0.33 20.77
N PRO A 247 21.40 0.12 20.54
CA PRO A 247 21.95 0.24 19.20
C PRO A 247 22.12 -1.13 18.53
N THR A 248 21.73 -1.25 17.26
CA THR A 248 21.98 -2.43 16.42
C THR A 248 23.34 -2.32 15.73
N ARG A 249 23.94 -3.43 15.31
CA ARG A 249 25.21 -3.44 14.55
C ARG A 249 25.03 -2.67 13.23
N ASN A 250 25.78 -1.57 13.05
CA ASN A 250 25.65 -0.59 11.96
C ASN A 250 24.38 0.29 12.01
N GLY A 251 23.72 0.41 13.16
CA GLY A 251 22.58 1.31 13.35
C GLY A 251 23.01 2.79 13.42
N GLN A 252 22.22 3.67 12.79
CA GLN A 252 22.32 5.12 13.02
C GLN A 252 21.65 5.49 14.36
N PRO A 253 22.02 6.62 15.00
CA PRO A 253 21.41 7.04 16.26
C PRO A 253 19.88 7.17 16.13
N GLY A 254 19.15 6.49 17.00
CA GLY A 254 17.75 6.80 17.29
C GLY A 254 17.64 7.70 18.52
N PRO A 255 16.46 8.27 18.81
CA PRO A 255 15.18 8.03 18.14
C PRO A 255 14.83 9.04 17.03
N VAL A 256 14.29 8.55 15.91
CA VAL A 256 13.49 9.38 14.99
C VAL A 256 12.03 9.32 15.46
N MET A 257 11.45 10.46 15.81
CA MET A 257 10.07 10.52 16.29
C MET A 257 9.06 10.23 15.16
N THR A 258 7.98 9.52 15.49
CA THR A 258 6.87 9.29 14.56
C THR A 258 5.52 9.35 15.28
N SER A 259 4.44 9.12 14.53
CA SER A 259 3.07 9.18 15.03
C SER A 259 2.80 8.21 16.18
N GLY A 260 1.94 8.64 17.11
CA GLY A 260 1.47 7.81 18.23
C GLY A 260 2.49 7.60 19.35
N GLY A 261 3.40 8.57 19.58
CA GLY A 261 4.40 8.48 20.65
C GLY A 261 5.47 7.42 20.44
N ARG A 262 5.64 6.95 19.19
CA ARG A 262 6.65 5.96 18.80
C ARG A 262 7.94 6.64 18.37
N ASN A 263 9.02 5.88 18.47
CA ASN A 263 10.34 6.17 17.96
C ASN A 263 10.80 5.09 16.98
N LEU A 264 11.62 5.47 16.02
CA LEU A 264 12.12 4.59 14.98
C LEU A 264 13.63 4.34 15.16
N THR A 265 14.04 3.11 14.83
CA THR A 265 15.44 2.69 14.69
C THR A 265 15.77 2.41 13.24
N HIS A 266 17.04 2.56 12.88
CA HIS A 266 17.50 2.28 11.52
C HIS A 266 17.81 0.79 11.32
N ILE A 267 17.34 0.25 10.20
CA ILE A 267 17.67 -1.07 9.65
C ILE A 267 18.19 -0.89 8.22
N ALA A 268 18.63 -1.97 7.58
CA ALA A 268 18.95 -1.90 6.15
C ALA A 268 17.70 -1.53 5.34
N SER A 269 17.79 -0.51 4.48
CA SER A 269 16.71 -0.11 3.58
C SER A 269 16.56 -1.05 2.39
N ASP A 270 15.44 -0.91 1.68
CA ASP A 270 15.24 -1.55 0.39
C ASP A 270 16.29 -1.09 -0.63
N ILE A 271 16.77 -1.99 -1.48
CA ILE A 271 17.76 -1.69 -2.52
C ILE A 271 17.28 -0.60 -3.49
N HIS A 272 15.98 -0.54 -3.80
CA HIS A 272 15.41 0.45 -4.72
C HIS A 272 15.37 1.82 -4.04
N PHE A 273 14.96 1.88 -2.78
CA PHE A 273 15.02 3.10 -1.98
C PHE A 273 16.46 3.61 -1.86
N ALA A 274 17.40 2.73 -1.53
CA ALA A 274 18.83 3.05 -1.44
C ALA A 274 19.42 3.55 -2.77
N ALA A 275 18.84 3.13 -3.92
CA ALA A 275 19.21 3.66 -5.23
C ALA A 275 18.63 5.06 -5.50
N GLY A 276 17.58 5.46 -4.78
CA GLY A 276 16.88 6.73 -4.90
C GLY A 276 15.50 6.63 -5.57
N MET A 277 14.88 5.45 -5.60
CA MET A 277 13.49 5.28 -6.08
C MET A 277 12.48 5.62 -4.98
N GLU A 278 11.38 6.25 -5.38
CA GLU A 278 10.24 6.55 -4.52
C GLU A 278 9.10 5.55 -4.73
N CYS A 279 8.10 5.54 -3.83
CA CYS A 279 6.95 4.63 -3.92
C CYS A 279 6.26 4.69 -5.28
N ILE A 280 6.11 5.89 -5.83
CA ILE A 280 5.46 6.12 -7.13
C ILE A 280 6.31 5.66 -8.30
N ASP A 281 7.61 5.41 -8.15
CA ASP A 281 8.43 4.93 -9.28
C ASP A 281 8.09 3.49 -9.63
N CYS A 282 7.65 2.71 -8.63
CA CYS A 282 7.06 1.40 -8.81
C CYS A 282 5.54 1.51 -9.01
N HIS A 283 4.80 2.05 -8.04
CA HIS A 283 3.35 2.04 -8.11
C HIS A 283 2.81 2.95 -9.21
N THR A 284 2.00 2.38 -10.10
CA THR A 284 1.36 3.13 -11.18
C THR A 284 0.18 3.94 -10.65
N SER A 285 -0.33 4.89 -11.45
CA SER A 285 -1.58 5.57 -11.11
C SER A 285 -2.75 4.59 -11.00
N ARG A 286 -2.70 3.41 -11.64
CA ARG A 286 -3.74 2.37 -11.58
C ARG A 286 -3.66 1.56 -10.30
N ASP A 287 -2.47 1.38 -9.74
CA ASP A 287 -2.32 0.84 -8.39
C ASP A 287 -2.85 1.81 -7.34
N THR A 288 -2.47 3.08 -7.43
CA THR A 288 -2.70 4.07 -6.37
C THR A 288 -4.04 4.77 -6.43
N MET A 289 -4.56 5.07 -7.63
CA MET A 289 -5.88 5.69 -7.84
C MET A 289 -6.93 4.68 -8.31
N GLY A 290 -6.57 3.41 -8.53
CA GLY A 290 -7.48 2.37 -9.02
C GLY A 290 -7.52 2.30 -10.55
N ASP A 291 -8.09 1.24 -11.11
CA ASP A 291 -8.28 1.05 -12.56
C ASP A 291 -9.75 1.04 -13.01
N GLY A 292 -10.66 1.51 -12.14
CA GLY A 292 -12.10 1.61 -12.42
C GLY A 292 -12.89 0.37 -11.97
N TYR A 293 -12.20 -0.69 -11.57
CA TYR A 293 -12.82 -1.86 -10.95
C TYR A 293 -12.53 -1.89 -9.47
N GLY A 294 -13.46 -2.48 -8.73
CA GLY A 294 -13.38 -2.64 -7.30
C GLY A 294 -12.97 -4.05 -6.94
N TYR A 295 -12.02 -4.15 -6.01
CA TYR A 295 -11.43 -5.41 -5.59
C TYR A 295 -11.70 -5.68 -4.12
N GLU A 296 -11.63 -6.95 -3.73
CA GLU A 296 -11.69 -7.36 -2.32
C GLU A 296 -10.29 -7.60 -1.72
N ASN A 297 -9.26 -7.67 -2.57
CA ASN A 297 -7.91 -7.96 -2.15
C ASN A 297 -6.91 -7.10 -2.93
N MET A 298 -5.90 -6.59 -2.21
CA MET A 298 -4.88 -5.70 -2.79
C MET A 298 -4.10 -6.36 -3.94
N TYR A 299 -3.78 -7.65 -3.84
CA TYR A 299 -3.03 -8.37 -4.88
C TYR A 299 -3.78 -8.49 -6.21
N LEU A 300 -5.10 -8.21 -6.25
CA LEU A 300 -5.88 -8.13 -7.48
C LEU A 300 -5.85 -6.72 -8.08
N GLN A 301 -5.74 -5.68 -7.24
CA GLN A 301 -5.66 -4.29 -7.69
C GLN A 301 -4.27 -3.99 -8.26
N THR A 302 -3.23 -4.35 -7.52
CA THR A 302 -1.83 -4.10 -7.88
C THR A 302 -1.45 -4.83 -9.18
N GLU A 303 -0.86 -4.10 -10.11
CA GLU A 303 -0.43 -4.63 -11.41
C GLU A 303 1.07 -4.85 -11.52
N VAL A 304 1.85 -4.23 -10.65
CA VAL A 304 3.32 -4.27 -10.68
C VAL A 304 3.84 -5.57 -10.08
N SER A 305 4.77 -6.21 -10.77
CA SER A 305 5.51 -7.37 -10.29
C SER A 305 7.03 -7.18 -10.46
N CYS A 306 7.83 -7.95 -9.71
CA CYS A 306 9.28 -7.96 -9.87
C CYS A 306 9.68 -8.37 -11.30
N GLU A 307 8.96 -9.38 -11.83
CA GLU A 307 9.18 -9.96 -13.15
C GLU A 307 8.92 -8.96 -14.29
N ASP A 308 8.12 -7.91 -14.08
CA ASP A 308 7.86 -6.88 -15.10
C ASP A 308 9.16 -6.19 -15.52
N CYS A 309 10.03 -5.86 -14.55
CA CYS A 309 11.29 -5.15 -14.81
C CYS A 309 12.51 -6.08 -14.91
N HIS A 310 12.52 -7.15 -14.10
CA HIS A 310 13.68 -8.04 -13.97
C HIS A 310 13.57 -9.30 -14.83
N GLY A 311 12.36 -9.64 -15.28
CA GLY A 311 12.08 -10.94 -15.88
C GLY A 311 12.06 -12.05 -14.85
N GLY A 312 11.95 -13.27 -15.36
CA GLY A 312 12.06 -14.51 -14.59
C GLY A 312 12.42 -15.64 -15.53
N ALA A 313 11.57 -16.67 -15.61
CA ALA A 313 11.70 -17.72 -16.64
C ALA A 313 11.64 -17.16 -18.08
N ARG A 314 11.01 -16.00 -18.27
CA ARG A 314 10.95 -15.26 -19.55
C ARG A 314 11.47 -13.84 -19.34
N PRO A 315 12.01 -13.20 -20.39
CA PRO A 315 12.42 -11.80 -20.30
C PRO A 315 11.21 -10.87 -20.17
N PRO A 316 11.41 -9.62 -19.67
CA PRO A 316 10.40 -8.59 -19.69
C PRO A 316 9.75 -8.40 -21.06
N ARG A 317 8.42 -8.31 -21.09
CA ARG A 317 7.66 -8.04 -22.32
C ARG A 317 7.59 -6.54 -22.57
N TYR A 318 7.55 -6.14 -23.83
CA TYR A 318 7.36 -4.74 -24.21
C TYR A 318 6.42 -4.56 -25.39
N GLN A 319 5.83 -3.37 -25.51
CA GLN A 319 5.05 -2.92 -26.66
C GLN A 319 5.43 -1.49 -27.03
N ARG A 320 5.42 -1.16 -28.32
CA ARG A 320 5.66 0.22 -28.78
C ARG A 320 4.47 1.12 -28.49
N ILE A 321 4.72 2.39 -28.18
CA ILE A 321 3.68 3.42 -28.20
C ILE A 321 3.26 3.65 -29.66
N ALA A 322 1.97 3.41 -29.95
CA ALA A 322 1.44 3.44 -31.31
C ALA A 322 1.06 4.85 -31.77
N GLY A 323 0.58 5.70 -30.88
CA GLY A 323 0.11 7.06 -31.22
C GLY A 323 0.03 7.98 -30.01
N GLU A 324 -0.34 9.24 -30.24
CA GLU A 324 -0.32 10.32 -29.24
C GLU A 324 -1.36 10.15 -28.12
N SER A 325 -2.43 9.40 -28.37
CA SER A 325 -3.48 9.09 -27.39
C SER A 325 -3.11 7.97 -26.41
N ASP A 326 -1.93 7.36 -26.57
CA ASP A 326 -1.48 6.25 -25.72
C ASP A 326 -1.39 6.66 -24.25
N GLU A 327 -1.85 5.79 -23.38
CA GLU A 327 -1.89 6.04 -21.94
C GLU A 327 -0.51 6.35 -21.37
N ALA A 328 0.57 5.75 -21.88
CA ALA A 328 1.91 6.04 -21.41
C ALA A 328 2.32 7.51 -21.67
N ILE A 329 1.89 8.11 -22.80
CA ILE A 329 2.12 9.53 -23.10
C ILE A 329 1.28 10.40 -22.18
N ARG A 330 0.01 10.06 -21.98
CA ARG A 330 -0.92 10.83 -21.12
C ARG A 330 -0.46 10.84 -19.65
N GLU A 331 -0.12 9.68 -19.11
CA GLU A 331 0.30 9.51 -17.71
C GLU A 331 1.65 10.18 -17.44
N SER A 332 2.56 10.19 -18.41
CA SER A 332 3.90 10.77 -18.27
C SER A 332 3.98 12.28 -18.48
N ARG A 333 2.88 12.97 -18.80
CA ARG A 333 2.84 14.45 -18.90
C ARG A 333 3.39 15.15 -17.65
N GLY A 334 3.17 14.52 -16.49
CA GLY A 334 3.64 15.03 -15.20
C GLY A 334 5.07 14.60 -14.83
N TYR A 335 5.70 13.69 -15.57
CA TYR A 335 7.01 13.15 -15.18
C TYR A 335 8.13 14.12 -15.54
N ALA A 336 9.33 13.89 -14.98
CA ALA A 336 10.54 14.62 -15.36
C ALA A 336 10.89 14.43 -16.85
N MET A 337 10.54 13.28 -17.43
CA MET A 337 10.64 13.01 -18.86
C MET A 337 9.33 12.40 -19.37
N GLN A 338 8.70 13.07 -20.33
CA GLN A 338 7.50 12.56 -20.99
C GLN A 338 7.85 11.46 -22.01
N MET A 339 7.05 10.39 -22.03
CA MET A 339 7.17 9.32 -23.02
C MET A 339 6.72 9.80 -24.40
N ARG A 340 7.24 9.17 -25.47
CA ARG A 340 7.02 9.57 -26.86
C ARG A 340 6.64 8.38 -27.74
N GLN A 341 5.99 8.67 -28.86
CA GLN A 341 5.65 7.67 -29.86
C GLN A 341 6.88 6.85 -30.29
N GLY A 342 6.68 5.56 -30.55
CA GLY A 342 7.75 4.65 -30.96
C GLY A 342 8.59 4.06 -29.82
N MET A 343 8.56 4.64 -28.61
CA MET A 343 9.25 4.04 -27.45
C MET A 343 8.69 2.66 -27.12
N LYS A 344 9.58 1.71 -26.81
CA LYS A 344 9.24 0.34 -26.40
C LYS A 344 8.99 0.31 -24.89
N MET A 345 7.74 0.33 -24.48
CA MET A 345 7.35 0.35 -23.06
C MET A 345 7.24 -1.07 -22.53
N ILE A 346 7.77 -1.32 -21.33
CA ILE A 346 7.61 -2.58 -20.62
C ILE A 346 6.14 -2.78 -20.25
N LEU A 347 5.68 -4.02 -20.23
CA LEU A 347 4.31 -4.38 -19.84
C LEU A 347 4.26 -4.82 -18.37
N THR A 348 3.26 -4.35 -17.64
CA THR A 348 2.94 -4.80 -16.29
C THR A 348 2.42 -6.24 -16.28
N ALA A 349 2.23 -6.84 -15.11
CA ALA A 349 1.63 -8.17 -14.99
C ALA A 349 0.21 -8.23 -15.57
N LYS A 350 -0.51 -7.11 -15.57
CA LYS A 350 -1.83 -6.95 -16.23
C LYS A 350 -1.75 -6.61 -17.73
N GLY A 351 -0.55 -6.59 -18.31
CA GLY A 351 -0.33 -6.37 -19.75
C GLY A 351 -0.44 -4.91 -20.21
N ARG A 352 -0.48 -3.95 -19.29
CA ARG A 352 -0.56 -2.51 -19.61
C ARG A 352 0.83 -1.92 -19.75
N LYS A 353 1.00 -0.88 -20.58
CA LYS A 353 2.30 -0.20 -20.72
C LYS A 353 2.66 0.50 -19.42
N TYR A 354 3.80 0.11 -18.85
CA TYR A 354 4.35 0.69 -17.65
C TYR A 354 4.92 2.07 -17.99
N SER A 355 4.20 3.12 -17.60
CA SER A 355 4.37 4.50 -18.13
C SER A 355 5.74 5.14 -17.88
N ASN A 356 6.59 4.56 -17.04
CA ASN A 356 7.95 5.02 -16.76
C ASN A 356 9.02 3.93 -16.96
N VAL A 357 8.67 2.77 -17.52
CA VAL A 357 9.63 1.67 -17.73
C VAL A 357 9.70 1.30 -19.19
N PHE A 358 10.88 1.37 -19.78
CA PHE A 358 11.07 1.21 -21.22
C PHE A 358 12.33 0.41 -21.56
N TYR A 359 12.30 -0.23 -22.72
CA TYR A 359 13.43 -0.93 -23.30
C TYR A 359 14.18 -0.02 -24.28
N ARG A 360 15.48 0.16 -24.04
CA ARG A 360 16.37 0.96 -24.91
C ARG A 360 17.80 0.42 -24.81
N ASP A 361 18.50 0.37 -25.95
CA ASP A 361 19.92 0.02 -26.01
C ASP A 361 20.27 -1.33 -25.35
N GLY A 362 19.46 -2.35 -25.62
CA GLY A 362 19.68 -3.68 -25.05
C GLY A 362 19.27 -3.86 -23.58
N ALA A 363 18.74 -2.82 -22.94
CA ALA A 363 18.46 -2.82 -21.50
C ALA A 363 17.05 -2.31 -21.15
N VAL A 364 16.58 -2.72 -19.97
CA VAL A 364 15.36 -2.19 -19.35
C VAL A 364 15.74 -1.04 -18.43
N TRP A 365 15.06 0.09 -18.61
CA TRP A 365 15.26 1.32 -17.85
C TRP A 365 13.99 1.72 -17.11
N VAL A 366 14.14 2.06 -15.83
CA VAL A 366 13.09 2.69 -15.02
C VAL A 366 13.43 4.16 -14.89
N LEU A 367 12.49 5.04 -15.23
CA LEU A 367 12.57 6.47 -14.98
C LEU A 367 12.01 6.78 -13.60
N GLY A 368 12.80 7.44 -12.75
CA GLY A 368 12.31 8.10 -11.55
C GLY A 368 11.38 9.25 -11.94
N LYS A 369 10.09 9.14 -11.62
CA LYS A 369 9.03 10.01 -12.15
C LYS A 369 9.24 11.47 -11.73
N ARG A 370 9.68 11.70 -10.49
CA ARG A 370 10.02 13.03 -9.94
C ARG A 370 11.47 13.40 -10.21
N SER A 371 12.41 12.50 -9.92
CA SER A 371 13.85 12.79 -9.97
C SER A 371 14.44 12.88 -11.37
N GLY A 372 13.82 12.27 -12.37
CA GLY A 372 14.37 12.13 -13.72
C GLY A 372 15.53 11.16 -13.84
N LYS A 373 15.97 10.56 -12.73
CA LYS A 373 17.06 9.58 -12.71
C LYS A 373 16.67 8.32 -13.48
N LEU A 374 17.57 7.82 -14.30
CA LEU A 374 17.39 6.54 -15.00
C LEU A 374 18.07 5.42 -14.22
N PHE A 375 17.30 4.38 -13.91
CA PHE A 375 17.76 3.18 -13.22
C PHE A 375 17.81 2.02 -14.20
N LYS A 376 18.99 1.41 -14.35
CA LYS A 376 19.16 0.22 -15.18
C LYS A 376 18.68 -1.01 -14.41
N SER A 377 17.65 -1.68 -14.92
CA SER A 377 17.19 -2.95 -14.36
C SER A 377 18.20 -4.06 -14.65
N ARG A 378 18.40 -4.95 -13.67
CA ARG A 378 19.13 -6.21 -13.86
C ARG A 378 18.14 -7.26 -14.35
N VAL A 379 18.23 -7.63 -15.63
CA VAL A 379 17.43 -8.72 -16.20
C VAL A 379 18.06 -10.05 -15.80
N ILE A 380 17.28 -10.91 -15.13
CA ILE A 380 17.76 -12.16 -14.49
C ILE A 380 17.46 -13.42 -15.31
N THR A 381 16.76 -13.29 -16.44
CA THR A 381 16.35 -14.42 -17.26
C THR A 381 17.54 -15.25 -17.73
N GLY A 382 17.46 -16.57 -17.53
CA GLY A 382 18.51 -17.51 -17.92
C GLY A 382 19.72 -17.57 -16.98
N THR A 383 19.67 -16.87 -15.83
CA THR A 383 20.75 -16.96 -14.83
C THR A 383 20.60 -18.22 -13.98
N PRO A 384 21.70 -18.95 -13.68
CA PRO A 384 21.65 -20.21 -12.93
C PRO A 384 21.07 -20.03 -11.52
N GLU A 385 21.30 -18.88 -10.88
CA GLU A 385 20.75 -18.57 -9.55
C GLU A 385 19.22 -18.52 -9.53
N HIS A 386 18.57 -18.27 -10.67
CA HIS A 386 17.12 -18.17 -10.81
C HIS A 386 16.51 -19.37 -11.54
N SER A 387 17.29 -20.42 -11.77
CA SER A 387 16.86 -21.67 -12.39
C SER A 387 17.14 -22.90 -11.52
N VAL A 388 17.25 -22.71 -10.19
CA VAL A 388 17.45 -23.80 -9.22
C VAL A 388 16.25 -24.76 -9.27
N ALA A 389 16.53 -26.04 -9.53
CA ALA A 389 15.52 -27.08 -9.55
C ALA A 389 14.82 -27.20 -8.18
N GLY A 390 13.49 -27.33 -8.20
CA GLY A 390 12.67 -27.33 -6.98
C GLY A 390 12.22 -25.94 -6.51
N HIS A 391 12.83 -24.85 -6.97
CA HIS A 391 12.47 -23.47 -6.60
C HIS A 391 11.46 -22.80 -7.55
N GLY A 392 10.87 -23.54 -8.49
CA GLY A 392 9.92 -23.00 -9.48
C GLY A 392 8.65 -22.37 -8.91
N ARG A 393 8.34 -22.61 -7.63
CA ARG A 393 7.20 -21.99 -6.92
C ARG A 393 7.60 -20.82 -6.02
N MET A 394 8.84 -20.33 -6.04
CA MET A 394 9.24 -19.24 -5.14
C MET A 394 8.73 -17.88 -5.63
N GLU A 395 8.27 -17.04 -4.69
CA GLU A 395 8.22 -15.60 -4.92
C GLU A 395 9.62 -14.99 -4.79
N CYS A 396 9.94 -13.97 -5.59
CA CYS A 396 11.26 -13.32 -5.53
C CYS A 396 11.58 -12.79 -4.12
N TYR A 397 10.58 -12.22 -3.45
CA TYR A 397 10.75 -11.67 -2.11
C TYR A 397 10.90 -12.74 -1.01
N SER A 398 10.65 -14.02 -1.28
CA SER A 398 10.96 -15.10 -0.33
C SER A 398 12.46 -15.28 -0.14
N CYS A 399 13.23 -15.09 -1.20
CA CYS A 399 14.69 -15.15 -1.14
C CYS A 399 15.32 -13.77 -0.88
N HIS A 400 14.70 -12.70 -1.39
CA HIS A 400 15.31 -11.38 -1.38
C HIS A 400 14.88 -10.45 -0.23
N SER A 401 13.87 -10.80 0.58
CA SER A 401 13.54 -9.97 1.75
C SER A 401 14.63 -10.10 2.80
N ARG A 402 15.17 -8.97 3.31
CA ARG A 402 16.14 -8.99 4.41
C ARG A 402 15.46 -8.99 5.77
N THR A 403 14.30 -8.36 5.86
CA THR A 403 13.47 -8.31 7.04
C THR A 403 12.00 -8.40 6.66
N VAL A 404 11.18 -9.01 7.52
CA VAL A 404 9.72 -9.00 7.40
C VAL A 404 9.16 -8.58 8.74
N VAL A 405 8.38 -7.50 8.74
CA VAL A 405 7.74 -6.95 9.94
C VAL A 405 6.74 -7.96 10.47
N GLN A 406 6.93 -8.40 11.71
CA GLN A 406 6.08 -9.36 12.39
C GLN A 406 5.71 -8.84 13.79
N CYS A 407 4.41 -8.78 14.08
CA CYS A 407 3.87 -8.40 15.38
C CYS A 407 3.00 -9.55 15.90
N TYR A 408 3.44 -10.18 16.97
CA TYR A 408 2.87 -11.39 17.54
C TYR A 408 2.00 -11.05 18.76
N GLY A 409 0.90 -11.79 18.91
CA GLY A 409 -0.01 -11.72 20.06
C GLY A 409 -0.62 -10.33 20.28
N CYS A 410 -1.69 -10.01 19.54
CA CYS A 410 -2.36 -8.73 19.63
C CYS A 410 -3.57 -8.82 20.58
N HIS A 411 -3.44 -8.26 21.77
CA HIS A 411 -4.52 -8.21 22.77
C HIS A 411 -5.40 -7.00 22.49
N THR A 412 -6.62 -7.24 22.05
CA THR A 412 -7.57 -6.18 21.67
C THR A 412 -8.76 -6.17 22.61
N THR A 413 -8.94 -5.06 23.34
CA THR A 413 -10.09 -4.85 24.21
C THR A 413 -11.08 -3.91 23.55
N TYR A 414 -12.35 -4.29 23.52
CA TYR A 414 -13.48 -3.44 23.17
C TYR A 414 -14.34 -3.19 24.41
N ASP A 415 -14.25 -1.99 24.97
CA ASP A 415 -14.93 -1.59 26.20
C ASP A 415 -16.17 -0.74 25.88
N ARG A 416 -17.36 -1.35 25.94
CA ARG A 416 -18.64 -0.71 25.64
C ARG A 416 -19.13 0.24 26.72
N SER A 417 -18.59 0.14 27.95
CA SER A 417 -18.91 1.06 29.04
C SER A 417 -18.29 2.45 28.84
N LYS A 418 -17.30 2.58 27.95
CA LYS A 418 -16.56 3.82 27.71
C LYS A 418 -16.85 4.42 26.34
N PRO A 419 -16.88 5.76 26.23
CA PRO A 419 -17.01 6.42 24.93
C PRO A 419 -15.72 6.30 24.12
N GLY A 420 -15.87 6.16 22.80
CA GLY A 420 -14.79 6.21 21.82
C GLY A 420 -15.20 7.02 20.59
N MET A 421 -14.25 7.74 19.99
CA MET A 421 -14.51 8.55 18.80
C MET A 421 -14.85 7.66 17.60
N ASP A 422 -16.04 7.84 17.02
CA ASP A 422 -16.39 7.27 15.72
C ASP A 422 -16.02 8.29 14.64
N TYR A 423 -14.99 7.98 13.83
CA TYR A 423 -14.51 8.92 12.81
C TYR A 423 -15.38 8.94 11.55
N ILE A 424 -16.29 7.98 11.38
CA ILE A 424 -17.29 7.99 10.29
C ILE A 424 -18.47 8.88 10.69
N ALA A 425 -19.00 8.70 11.90
CA ALA A 425 -20.09 9.53 12.44
C ALA A 425 -19.61 10.92 12.91
N LYS A 426 -18.30 11.11 13.09
CA LYS A 426 -17.65 12.34 13.58
C LYS A 426 -18.13 12.75 14.98
N MET A 427 -18.43 11.78 15.83
CA MET A 427 -18.85 12.01 17.22
C MET A 427 -18.39 10.87 18.13
N ALA A 428 -18.35 11.12 19.43
CA ALA A 428 -18.14 10.06 20.41
C ALA A 428 -19.40 9.19 20.50
N THR A 429 -19.21 7.87 20.42
CA THR A 429 -20.27 6.85 20.61
C THR A 429 -19.79 5.80 21.63
N PRO A 430 -20.68 5.02 22.26
CA PRO A 430 -20.28 3.93 23.16
C PRO A 430 -19.29 2.96 22.49
N GLY A 431 -18.41 2.33 23.29
CA GLY A 431 -17.38 1.45 22.77
C GLY A 431 -16.05 2.17 22.55
N ARG A 432 -15.00 1.71 23.23
CA ARG A 432 -13.62 2.16 23.05
C ARG A 432 -12.69 0.97 22.84
N PHE A 433 -11.84 1.08 21.82
CA PHE A 433 -10.80 0.08 21.55
C PHE A 433 -9.47 0.45 22.22
N SER A 434 -8.75 -0.57 22.68
CA SER A 434 -7.34 -0.49 23.05
C SER A 434 -6.62 -1.76 22.62
N GLU A 435 -5.37 -1.64 22.21
CA GLU A 435 -4.53 -2.75 21.77
C GLU A 435 -3.20 -2.78 22.50
N LYS A 436 -2.70 -3.99 22.77
CA LYS A 436 -1.32 -4.27 23.18
C LYS A 436 -0.77 -5.41 22.32
N GLU A 437 0.54 -5.54 22.26
CA GLU A 437 1.18 -6.69 21.63
C GLU A 437 2.20 -7.37 22.55
N ASP A 438 2.42 -8.67 22.35
CA ASP A 438 3.38 -9.45 23.14
C ASP A 438 4.81 -9.25 22.65
N TYR A 439 5.01 -9.36 21.34
CA TYR A 439 6.34 -9.49 20.78
C TYR A 439 6.44 -8.99 19.34
N ARG A 440 7.60 -8.45 18.96
CA ARG A 440 7.89 -8.03 17.59
C ARG A 440 9.26 -8.52 17.14
N MET A 441 9.34 -8.96 15.89
CA MET A 441 10.60 -9.38 15.27
C MET A 441 10.62 -9.06 13.78
N LEU A 442 11.83 -9.14 13.22
CA LEU A 442 12.10 -8.87 11.80
C LEU A 442 12.69 -10.08 11.06
N TYR A 443 13.35 -10.98 11.80
CA TYR A 443 14.13 -12.08 11.27
C TYR A 443 14.36 -13.16 12.34
N PRO A 444 14.35 -14.47 12.01
CA PRO A 444 13.89 -15.05 10.73
C PRO A 444 12.40 -14.76 10.49
N PHE A 445 11.90 -15.11 9.31
CA PHE A 445 10.47 -14.98 8.99
C PHE A 445 9.95 -16.25 8.33
N PRO A 446 8.70 -16.65 8.64
CA PRO A 446 8.17 -17.89 8.11
C PRO A 446 7.71 -17.74 6.65
N LEU A 447 7.76 -18.87 5.93
CA LEU A 447 7.31 -19.01 4.56
C LEU A 447 6.08 -19.92 4.50
N ALA A 448 5.15 -19.60 3.61
CA ALA A 448 4.01 -20.47 3.34
C ALA A 448 3.54 -20.36 1.89
N LEU A 449 2.59 -21.21 1.50
CA LEU A 449 1.95 -21.14 0.20
C LEU A 449 0.96 -19.96 0.20
N ASN A 450 1.09 -19.07 -0.78
CA ASN A 450 0.18 -17.96 -1.00
C ASN A 450 -0.98 -18.32 -1.95
N GLN A 451 -1.84 -17.33 -2.21
CA GLN A 451 -3.04 -17.48 -3.04
C GLN A 451 -2.75 -17.81 -4.51
N ARG A 452 -1.51 -17.55 -4.98
CA ARG A 452 -1.04 -17.90 -6.33
C ARG A 452 -0.40 -19.29 -6.40
N GLY A 453 -0.38 -20.04 -5.29
CA GLY A 453 0.32 -21.32 -5.20
C GLY A 453 1.85 -21.18 -5.19
N LYS A 454 2.37 -19.99 -4.86
CA LYS A 454 3.81 -19.73 -4.70
C LYS A 454 4.20 -19.68 -3.22
N ILE A 455 5.45 -19.98 -2.91
CA ILE A 455 6.04 -19.86 -1.58
C ILE A 455 6.41 -18.40 -1.35
N SER A 456 5.77 -17.79 -0.36
CA SER A 456 5.90 -16.38 0.03
C SER A 456 6.25 -16.23 1.49
N THR A 457 6.91 -15.13 1.85
CA THR A 457 6.95 -14.63 3.23
C THR A 457 5.54 -14.42 3.78
N VAL A 458 5.34 -14.74 5.05
CA VAL A 458 4.10 -14.45 5.78
C VAL A 458 4.38 -13.68 7.07
N THR A 459 3.39 -12.91 7.52
CA THR A 459 3.41 -12.16 8.78
C THR A 459 2.16 -12.51 9.60
N PRO A 460 2.16 -12.39 10.93
CA PRO A 460 0.94 -12.41 11.74
C PRO A 460 -0.18 -11.56 11.13
N GLY A 461 -1.30 -12.21 10.78
CA GLY A 461 -2.42 -11.58 10.09
C GLY A 461 -3.51 -11.20 11.09
N CYS A 462 -3.24 -10.23 11.96
CA CYS A 462 -4.06 -9.91 13.13
C CYS A 462 -4.24 -11.16 14.01
N GLN A 463 -3.15 -11.65 14.60
CA GLN A 463 -3.18 -12.67 15.66
C GLN A 463 -3.84 -12.08 16.92
N THR A 464 -5.16 -11.92 16.87
CA THR A 464 -5.90 -11.16 17.87
C THR A 464 -6.51 -12.06 18.94
N PHE A 465 -6.32 -11.67 20.18
CA PHE A 465 -7.07 -12.12 21.35
C PHE A 465 -8.05 -11.02 21.71
N VAL A 466 -9.35 -11.33 21.67
CA VAL A 466 -10.41 -10.31 21.75
C VAL A 466 -11.13 -10.37 23.09
N THR A 467 -11.07 -9.27 23.83
CA THR A 467 -11.82 -9.08 25.07
C THR A 467 -12.93 -8.06 24.85
N VAL A 468 -14.17 -8.38 25.25
CA VAL A 468 -15.33 -7.49 25.15
C VAL A 468 -15.90 -7.24 26.53
N ILE A 469 -15.86 -5.98 26.95
CA ILE A 469 -16.47 -5.50 28.20
C ILE A 469 -17.81 -4.85 27.84
N GLU A 470 -18.88 -5.37 28.41
CA GLU A 470 -20.25 -4.91 28.18
C GLU A 470 -20.58 -3.64 29.00
N PRO A 471 -21.70 -2.95 28.70
CA PRO A 471 -22.08 -1.74 29.44
C PRO A 471 -22.27 -1.94 30.95
N ASP A 472 -22.66 -3.15 31.37
CA ASP A 472 -22.84 -3.55 32.77
C ASP A 472 -21.52 -4.01 33.44
N LEU A 473 -20.39 -3.83 32.76
CA LEU A 473 -19.04 -4.27 33.16
C LEU A 473 -18.83 -5.78 33.16
N SER A 474 -19.78 -6.59 32.68
CA SER A 474 -19.55 -8.01 32.43
C SER A 474 -18.62 -8.23 31.24
N VAL A 475 -17.91 -9.36 31.23
CA VAL A 475 -16.98 -9.72 30.15
C VAL A 475 -17.63 -10.82 29.30
N SER A 476 -18.09 -10.46 28.09
CA SER A 476 -18.79 -11.40 27.20
C SER A 476 -17.83 -12.22 26.31
N LYS A 477 -16.61 -11.71 26.13
CA LYS A 477 -15.47 -12.43 25.52
C LYS A 477 -14.23 -12.08 26.32
N ASP A 478 -13.44 -13.09 26.65
CA ASP A 478 -12.17 -12.94 27.37
C ASP A 478 -11.07 -13.61 26.54
N GLU A 479 -10.07 -12.83 26.13
CA GLU A 479 -8.93 -13.23 25.29
C GLU A 479 -9.32 -14.17 24.13
N TYR A 480 -10.47 -13.90 23.52
CA TYR A 480 -11.12 -14.83 22.60
C TYR A 480 -10.36 -14.97 21.29
N VAL A 481 -9.92 -16.20 20.99
CA VAL A 481 -9.39 -16.59 19.68
C VAL A 481 -10.54 -16.96 18.74
N ALA A 482 -10.71 -16.15 17.69
CA ALA A 482 -11.80 -16.32 16.75
C ALA A 482 -11.71 -17.57 15.88
N ARG A 483 -12.88 -18.08 15.47
CA ARG A 483 -12.97 -19.22 14.57
C ARG A 483 -12.64 -18.81 13.13
N PHE A 484 -11.77 -19.57 12.49
CA PHE A 484 -11.42 -19.44 11.07
C PHE A 484 -11.35 -20.83 10.44
N LYS A 485 -11.92 -21.01 9.24
CA LYS A 485 -11.99 -22.33 8.56
C LYS A 485 -12.49 -23.45 9.50
N GLY A 486 -13.53 -23.15 10.30
CA GLY A 486 -14.18 -24.11 11.21
C GLY A 486 -13.48 -24.37 12.55
N LYS A 487 -12.33 -23.75 12.85
CA LYS A 487 -11.57 -24.00 14.09
C LYS A 487 -11.16 -22.70 14.77
N LYS A 488 -11.04 -22.69 16.11
CA LYS A 488 -10.38 -21.59 16.84
C LYS A 488 -8.88 -21.66 16.54
N GLN A 489 -8.33 -20.67 15.86
CA GLN A 489 -6.91 -20.66 15.49
C GLN A 489 -6.41 -19.26 15.15
N LEU A 490 -5.12 -19.03 15.39
CA LEU A 490 -4.41 -17.86 14.94
C LEU A 490 -4.18 -17.88 13.42
N ARG A 491 -3.78 -16.73 12.89
CA ARG A 491 -3.70 -16.48 11.45
C ARG A 491 -2.43 -15.74 11.08
N PHE A 492 -1.91 -16.10 9.91
CA PHE A 492 -0.84 -15.41 9.22
C PHE A 492 -1.33 -14.96 7.84
N ALA A 493 -0.66 -14.00 7.22
CA ALA A 493 -1.00 -13.48 5.91
C ALA A 493 0.23 -13.44 5.00
N PRO A 494 0.12 -13.86 3.72
CA PRO A 494 1.13 -13.59 2.72
C PRO A 494 1.42 -12.09 2.67
N PHE A 495 2.69 -11.73 2.74
CA PHE A 495 3.08 -10.34 2.97
C PHE A 495 4.44 -10.01 2.41
N TYR A 496 4.52 -8.98 1.57
CA TYR A 496 5.77 -8.40 1.10
C TYR A 496 6.09 -7.12 1.88
N SER A 497 7.16 -7.17 2.66
CA SER A 497 7.57 -6.10 3.58
C SER A 497 8.27 -4.93 2.92
N HIS A 498 8.49 -4.93 1.60
CA HIS A 498 9.24 -3.87 0.90
C HIS A 498 10.62 -3.62 1.51
N ASN A 499 11.38 -4.70 1.74
CA ASN A 499 12.76 -4.64 2.25
C ASN A 499 13.68 -5.57 1.46
N THR A 500 13.65 -5.42 0.13
CA THR A 500 14.41 -6.23 -0.82
C THR A 500 15.91 -5.91 -0.73
N GLY A 501 16.72 -6.95 -0.57
CA GLY A 501 18.17 -6.90 -0.50
C GLY A 501 18.87 -7.30 -1.81
N LYS A 502 20.14 -6.87 -1.94
CA LYS A 502 21.01 -7.25 -3.06
C LYS A 502 21.35 -8.75 -3.09
N LYS A 503 21.45 -9.36 -1.91
CA LYS A 503 21.83 -10.76 -1.72
C LYS A 503 20.59 -11.53 -1.28
N ALA A 504 20.39 -12.71 -1.86
CA ALA A 504 19.39 -13.65 -1.40
C ALA A 504 19.80 -14.29 -0.07
N ILE A 505 18.81 -14.77 0.69
CA ILE A 505 19.00 -15.62 1.87
C ILE A 505 19.81 -16.86 1.50
N GLY A 506 20.73 -17.27 2.37
CA GLY A 506 21.59 -18.43 2.13
C GLY A 506 20.81 -19.74 2.18
N CYS A 507 21.25 -20.74 1.43
CA CYS A 507 20.59 -22.05 1.38
C CYS A 507 20.50 -22.70 2.77
N GLY A 508 21.61 -22.71 3.54
CA GLY A 508 21.63 -23.27 4.89
C GLY A 508 20.76 -22.49 5.89
N GLU A 509 20.60 -21.19 5.69
CA GLU A 509 19.74 -20.36 6.52
C GLU A 509 18.25 -20.67 6.24
N CYS A 510 17.86 -20.82 4.98
CA CYS A 510 16.46 -21.12 4.64
C CYS A 510 16.08 -22.60 4.88
N HIS A 511 16.99 -23.54 4.59
CA HIS A 511 16.71 -24.98 4.68
C HIS A 511 17.11 -25.58 6.04
N GLY A 512 18.07 -24.98 6.75
CA GLY A 512 18.57 -25.46 8.03
C GLY A 512 17.88 -24.85 9.26
N ASN A 513 17.09 -23.78 9.09
CA ASN A 513 16.36 -23.15 10.18
C ASN A 513 14.85 -23.39 10.08
N PRO A 514 14.27 -24.29 10.90
CA PRO A 514 12.84 -24.56 10.97
C PRO A 514 11.91 -23.34 11.13
N ALA A 515 12.40 -22.20 11.65
CA ALA A 515 11.59 -20.99 11.75
C ALA A 515 11.10 -20.52 10.36
N PHE A 516 11.91 -20.67 9.31
CA PHE A 516 11.50 -20.37 7.92
C PHE A 516 10.37 -21.27 7.41
N LEU A 517 10.22 -22.47 7.96
CA LEU A 517 9.15 -23.39 7.59
C LEU A 517 7.88 -23.15 8.41
N GLY A 518 7.94 -22.29 9.44
CA GLY A 518 6.82 -21.95 10.29
C GLY A 518 6.77 -22.68 11.64
N PHE A 519 7.90 -23.19 12.13
CA PHE A 519 7.97 -23.79 13.46
C PHE A 519 8.20 -22.78 14.60
N GLY A 520 8.41 -21.50 14.28
CA GLY A 520 8.76 -20.46 15.26
C GLY A 520 10.17 -20.62 15.82
N GLN A 521 10.47 -19.88 16.89
CA GLN A 521 11.64 -20.16 17.73
C GLN A 521 11.51 -21.56 18.33
N HIS A 522 12.56 -22.36 18.23
CA HIS A 522 12.46 -23.79 18.47
C HIS A 522 13.73 -24.42 19.03
N VAL A 523 13.56 -25.60 19.61
CA VAL A 523 14.62 -26.57 19.88
C VAL A 523 14.36 -27.82 19.06
N VAL A 524 15.43 -28.42 18.52
CA VAL A 524 15.36 -29.69 17.81
C VAL A 524 15.91 -30.78 18.73
N SER A 525 15.09 -31.80 19.00
CA SER A 525 15.49 -32.97 19.80
C SER A 525 14.99 -34.24 19.14
N GLY A 526 15.92 -35.09 18.69
CA GLY A 526 15.57 -36.32 17.96
C GLY A 526 14.69 -36.07 16.74
N GLY A 527 13.48 -36.64 16.76
CA GLY A 527 12.49 -36.52 15.68
C GLY A 527 11.47 -35.39 15.87
N GLU A 528 11.75 -34.44 16.76
CA GLU A 528 10.80 -33.41 17.21
C GLU A 528 11.37 -32.01 17.05
N ILE A 529 10.46 -31.07 16.75
CA ILE A 529 10.75 -29.63 16.71
C ILE A 529 9.73 -28.98 17.63
N GLU A 530 10.21 -28.54 18.79
CA GLU A 530 9.40 -27.95 19.85
C GLU A 530 9.57 -26.44 19.85
N GLY A 531 8.46 -25.71 19.89
CA GLY A 531 8.47 -24.26 19.97
C GLY A 531 8.88 -23.77 21.36
N THR A 532 9.64 -22.67 21.44
CA THR A 532 10.07 -22.10 22.73
C THR A 532 9.24 -20.90 23.15
N LEU A 533 8.66 -20.15 22.20
CA LEU A 533 7.79 -19.01 22.49
C LEU A 533 6.32 -19.45 22.49
N ILE A 534 5.89 -20.09 23.58
CA ILE A 534 4.55 -20.68 23.69
C ILE A 534 3.47 -19.58 23.81
N CYS A 535 2.37 -19.77 23.07
CA CYS A 535 1.17 -18.93 23.16
C CYS A 535 0.46 -19.17 24.50
N GLU A 536 0.13 -18.12 25.23
CA GLU A 536 -0.62 -18.20 26.50
C GLU A 536 -1.96 -18.97 26.42
N GLN A 537 -2.59 -18.98 25.23
CA GLN A 537 -3.84 -19.69 24.98
C GLN A 537 -3.64 -21.17 24.58
N SER A 538 -2.42 -21.71 24.65
CA SER A 538 -2.12 -23.11 24.33
C SER A 538 -0.94 -23.66 25.13
N ALA A 539 -1.00 -24.92 25.56
CA ALA A 539 0.10 -25.52 26.32
C ALA A 539 1.36 -25.81 25.46
N ASP A 540 1.20 -26.00 24.16
CA ASP A 540 2.20 -26.66 23.30
C ASP A 540 2.41 -25.99 21.92
N LYS A 541 1.75 -24.86 21.64
CA LYS A 541 1.81 -24.21 20.32
C LYS A 541 2.61 -22.91 20.40
N PRO A 542 3.64 -22.74 19.56
CA PRO A 542 4.36 -21.48 19.52
C PRO A 542 3.46 -20.34 19.00
N LEU A 543 3.55 -19.18 19.63
CA LEU A 543 2.90 -17.94 19.18
C LEU A 543 3.46 -17.49 17.83
N ASP A 544 4.77 -17.69 17.65
CA ASP A 544 5.54 -17.29 16.47
C ASP A 544 5.64 -18.36 15.37
N GLY A 545 4.79 -19.39 15.45
CA GLY A 545 4.72 -20.48 14.49
C GLY A 545 3.30 -20.78 14.00
N PHE A 546 3.24 -21.73 13.07
CA PHE A 546 2.00 -22.35 12.61
C PHE A 546 2.12 -23.85 12.32
N LEU A 547 3.31 -24.44 12.51
CA LEU A 547 3.58 -25.88 12.39
C LEU A 547 4.18 -26.46 13.68
N THR A 548 3.86 -27.73 13.98
CA THR A 548 4.57 -28.56 14.95
C THR A 548 5.03 -29.87 14.32
N LEU A 549 6.10 -30.46 14.86
CA LEU A 549 6.61 -31.79 14.48
C LEU A 549 6.68 -32.66 15.73
N GLN A 550 5.78 -33.63 15.84
CA GLN A 550 5.72 -34.58 16.95
C GLN A 550 5.66 -36.01 16.39
N GLY A 551 6.50 -36.92 16.90
CA GLY A 551 6.61 -38.29 16.38
C GLY A 551 6.80 -38.35 14.86
N GLY A 552 7.61 -37.45 14.29
CA GLY A 552 7.87 -37.35 12.85
C GLY A 552 6.69 -36.84 11.99
N LYS A 553 5.58 -36.40 12.59
CA LYS A 553 4.38 -35.92 11.88
C LYS A 553 4.26 -34.40 11.97
N VAL A 554 4.28 -33.75 10.81
CA VAL A 554 4.04 -32.29 10.69
C VAL A 554 2.54 -32.01 10.80
N ARG A 555 2.16 -31.10 11.70
CA ARG A 555 0.77 -30.64 11.87
C ARG A 555 0.70 -29.12 11.84
N ALA A 556 -0.23 -28.61 11.04
CA ALA A 556 -0.57 -27.19 11.06
C ALA A 556 -1.62 -26.91 12.13
N TYR A 557 -1.40 -25.88 12.96
CA TYR A 557 -2.34 -25.47 14.01
C TYR A 557 -2.86 -24.03 13.84
N SER A 558 -2.22 -23.25 12.96
CA SER A 558 -2.66 -21.92 12.55
C SER A 558 -2.86 -21.87 11.04
N ALA A 559 -3.66 -20.91 10.59
CA ALA A 559 -4.00 -20.79 9.17
C ALA A 559 -3.22 -19.68 8.47
N ILE A 560 -3.02 -19.85 7.16
CA ILE A 560 -2.66 -18.74 6.28
C ILE A 560 -3.95 -18.19 5.66
N THR A 561 -4.11 -16.88 5.72
CA THR A 561 -5.24 -16.15 5.14
C THR A 561 -5.13 -16.08 3.61
N ARG A 562 -6.23 -15.68 2.97
CA ARG A 562 -6.50 -15.79 1.52
C ARG A 562 -6.93 -17.19 1.07
N GLU A 563 -7.62 -17.21 -0.05
CA GLU A 563 -7.99 -18.41 -0.78
C GLU A 563 -6.75 -19.18 -1.22
N ASN A 564 -6.82 -20.52 -1.20
CA ASN A 564 -5.74 -21.44 -1.59
C ASN A 564 -4.43 -21.38 -0.77
N SER A 565 -4.23 -20.35 0.05
CA SER A 565 -3.07 -20.24 0.95
C SER A 565 -3.12 -21.27 2.08
N ARG A 566 -1.95 -21.80 2.42
CA ARG A 566 -1.79 -22.79 3.50
C ARG A 566 -0.33 -22.90 3.96
N PRO A 567 -0.09 -23.41 5.18
CA PRO A 567 1.22 -23.90 5.58
C PRO A 567 1.73 -24.99 4.63
N LEU A 568 3.04 -25.20 4.63
CA LEU A 568 3.65 -26.34 3.94
C LEU A 568 3.16 -27.66 4.56
N ASN A 569 2.90 -28.66 3.72
CA ASN A 569 2.54 -29.98 4.22
C ASN A 569 3.79 -30.79 4.61
N GLY A 570 3.61 -31.92 5.31
CA GLY A 570 4.74 -32.73 5.78
C GLY A 570 5.66 -33.24 4.68
N ALA A 571 5.16 -33.50 3.46
CA ALA A 571 6.01 -33.91 2.35
C ALA A 571 6.86 -32.73 1.82
N GLU A 572 6.28 -31.53 1.77
CA GLU A 572 7.01 -30.30 1.40
C GLU A 572 8.06 -29.95 2.45
N VAL A 573 7.73 -30.03 3.75
CA VAL A 573 8.69 -29.81 4.86
C VAL A 573 9.84 -30.81 4.79
N ARG A 574 9.55 -32.11 4.65
CA ARG A 574 10.61 -33.14 4.53
C ARG A 574 11.51 -32.89 3.33
N ARG A 575 10.96 -32.57 2.16
CA ARG A 575 11.76 -32.24 0.99
C ARG A 575 12.64 -31.00 1.22
N ALA A 576 12.09 -29.96 1.83
CA ALA A 576 12.86 -28.75 2.16
C ALA A 576 14.03 -29.07 3.11
N LEU A 577 13.79 -29.82 4.18
CA LEU A 577 14.84 -30.20 5.14
C LEU A 577 15.86 -31.19 4.55
N SER A 578 15.45 -32.08 3.64
CA SER A 578 16.37 -33.06 3.03
C SER A 578 17.47 -32.42 2.19
N VAL A 579 17.30 -31.17 1.74
CA VAL A 579 18.34 -30.41 1.03
C VAL A 579 19.60 -30.24 1.90
N ASN A 580 19.46 -30.20 3.24
CA ASN A 580 20.59 -30.07 4.16
C ASN A 580 21.67 -31.16 3.97
N LEU A 581 21.30 -32.35 3.49
CA LEU A 581 22.24 -33.44 3.19
C LEU A 581 23.26 -33.07 2.10
N CYS A 582 22.89 -32.15 1.19
CA CYS A 582 23.76 -31.67 0.11
C CYS A 582 24.44 -30.34 0.47
N LEU A 583 23.85 -29.54 1.37
CA LEU A 583 24.32 -28.17 1.65
C LEU A 583 25.68 -28.12 2.32
N VAL A 584 26.09 -29.18 3.03
CA VAL A 584 27.43 -29.28 3.64
C VAL A 584 28.55 -29.08 2.60
N CYS A 585 28.32 -29.50 1.34
CA CYS A 585 29.30 -29.38 0.26
C CYS A 585 28.89 -28.37 -0.82
N HIS A 586 27.59 -28.10 -0.97
CA HIS A 586 27.03 -27.37 -2.12
C HIS A 586 26.23 -26.12 -1.70
N GLU A 587 26.91 -25.09 -1.20
CA GLU A 587 26.21 -23.90 -0.67
C GLU A 587 25.77 -22.88 -1.74
N LYS A 588 26.31 -22.99 -2.97
CA LYS A 588 26.13 -21.97 -4.02
C LYS A 588 25.02 -22.36 -4.98
N ALA A 589 24.10 -21.45 -5.26
CA ALA A 589 23.01 -21.67 -6.22
C ALA A 589 23.48 -22.04 -7.65
N LYS A 590 24.72 -21.69 -8.03
CA LYS A 590 25.30 -22.03 -9.34
C LYS A 590 25.80 -23.47 -9.47
N ASP A 591 25.82 -24.21 -8.36
CA ASP A 591 26.33 -25.57 -8.36
C ASP A 591 25.59 -26.44 -9.40
N PRO A 592 26.30 -27.19 -10.27
CA PRO A 592 25.68 -28.04 -11.26
C PRO A 592 24.61 -29.00 -10.71
N ILE A 593 24.71 -29.43 -9.45
CA ILE A 593 23.72 -30.33 -8.85
C ILE A 593 22.31 -29.70 -8.81
N TYR A 594 22.22 -28.38 -8.75
CA TYR A 594 20.95 -27.64 -8.65
C TYR A 594 20.27 -27.38 -10.00
N ARG A 595 20.86 -27.85 -11.11
CA ARG A 595 20.26 -27.72 -12.45
C ARG A 595 19.19 -28.77 -12.75
N LYS A 596 19.08 -29.79 -11.89
CA LYS A 596 18.13 -30.90 -11.99
C LYS A 596 17.70 -31.33 -10.59
N GLU A 597 16.73 -32.24 -10.51
CA GLU A 597 16.31 -32.82 -9.24
C GLU A 597 17.49 -33.49 -8.51
N LEU A 598 17.57 -33.27 -7.20
CA LEU A 598 18.65 -33.79 -6.36
C LEU A 598 18.55 -35.32 -6.28
N ASN A 599 19.66 -35.99 -6.62
CA ASN A 599 19.76 -37.44 -6.51
C ASN A 599 20.40 -37.82 -5.16
N TYR A 600 19.56 -38.07 -4.15
CA TYR A 600 20.04 -38.48 -2.83
C TYR A 600 20.77 -39.84 -2.82
N ARG A 601 20.63 -40.67 -3.86
CA ARG A 601 21.42 -41.92 -3.98
C ARG A 601 22.89 -41.65 -4.29
N ALA A 602 23.24 -40.46 -4.78
CA ALA A 602 24.63 -40.07 -5.00
C ALA A 602 25.43 -40.04 -3.69
N LEU A 603 24.77 -39.83 -2.54
CA LEU A 603 25.40 -39.85 -1.22
C LEU A 603 25.92 -41.24 -0.80
N ASN A 604 25.60 -42.30 -1.57
CA ASN A 604 26.05 -43.66 -1.28
C ASN A 604 27.46 -43.98 -1.80
N ASP A 605 28.10 -43.06 -2.52
CA ASP A 605 29.48 -43.28 -2.97
C ASP A 605 30.49 -43.16 -1.83
N ALA A 606 31.70 -43.67 -2.06
CA ALA A 606 32.76 -43.70 -1.05
C ALA A 606 33.21 -42.30 -0.60
N LEU A 607 33.14 -41.30 -1.49
CA LEU A 607 33.55 -39.93 -1.20
C LEU A 607 32.55 -39.26 -0.25
N HIS A 608 31.26 -39.30 -0.59
CA HIS A 608 30.20 -38.73 0.24
C HIS A 608 30.09 -39.44 1.59
N ARG A 609 30.18 -40.77 1.62
CA ARG A 609 30.20 -41.53 2.89
C ARG A 609 31.36 -41.08 3.78
N ARG A 610 32.57 -40.95 3.22
CA ARG A 610 33.75 -40.48 3.96
C ARG A 610 33.58 -39.05 4.48
N LEU A 611 33.03 -38.14 3.66
CA LEU A 611 32.81 -36.74 4.02
C LEU A 611 31.70 -36.58 5.08
N LEU A 612 30.65 -37.40 5.03
CA LEU A 612 29.54 -37.38 6.00
C LEU A 612 29.86 -38.15 7.29
N SER A 613 30.82 -39.08 7.27
CA SER A 613 31.29 -39.81 8.45
C SER A 613 32.44 -39.11 9.19
N ALA A 614 32.99 -38.04 8.64
CA ALA A 614 34.04 -37.27 9.28
C ALA A 614 33.43 -36.46 10.44
N PRO A 615 33.97 -36.56 11.67
CA PRO A 615 33.41 -35.96 12.87
C PRO A 615 33.39 -34.42 12.85
#